data_AF-A0A2H1L0P6-F1
#
_entry.id   AF-A0A2H1L0P6-F1
#
_cell.length_a   1.000
_cell.length_b   1.000
_cell.length_c   1.000
_cell.angle_alpha   90.00
_cell.angle_beta   90.00
_cell.angle_gamma   90.00
#
_symmetry.space_group_name_H-M   'P 1'
#
loop_
_entity.id
_entity.type
_entity.pdbx_description
1 polymer ?
#
loop_
_entity_poly.entity_id
_entity_poly.type
_entity_poly.pdbx_seq_one_letter_code
_entity_poly.pdbx_strand_id
1 'polypeptide(L)'
;VEEVKGGLRIVDFKTGRNVVAGKEMDRHAQLGVYQEAINSGTIRIGEDQELDAHAFGAELVFLRKSARTVREQSALDVDENPDWARELIDDVSGRMRAASFPARVDPQKCKSCPVRSSCPAIGPKMLEEN
;
A
#
# COMPACT_ATOMS: atom_id res chain seq x y z
N VAL A 1 13.58 -5.03 -3.73
CA VAL A 1 13.20 -6.43 -4.00
C VAL A 1 14.38 -7.32 -3.68
N GLU A 2 14.14 -8.58 -3.35
CA GLU A 2 15.17 -9.62 -3.25
C GLU A 2 14.79 -10.80 -4.15
N GLU A 3 15.78 -11.46 -4.74
CA GLU A 3 15.57 -12.69 -5.50
C GLU A 3 15.45 -13.87 -4.53
N VAL A 4 14.43 -14.69 -4.73
CA VAL A 4 14.18 -15.90 -3.94
C VAL A 4 13.92 -17.09 -4.87
N LYS A 5 13.90 -18.30 -4.31
CA LYS A 5 13.51 -19.49 -5.07
C LYS A 5 12.05 -19.33 -5.52
N GLY A 6 11.86 -19.10 -6.82
CA GLY A 6 10.54 -18.93 -7.41
C GLY A 6 10.09 -17.47 -7.54
N GLY A 7 11.00 -16.50 -7.74
CA GLY A 7 10.63 -15.15 -8.18
C GLY A 7 11.24 -14.03 -7.34
N LEU A 8 10.61 -12.86 -7.39
CA LEU A 8 11.04 -11.68 -6.63
C LEU A 8 10.14 -11.45 -5.42
N ARG A 9 10.74 -11.34 -4.23
CA ARG A 9 10.04 -10.83 -3.05
C ARG A 9 10.18 -9.31 -2.96
N ILE A 10 9.07 -8.62 -2.78
CA ILE A 10 9.07 -7.19 -2.50
C ILE A 10 9.45 -6.98 -1.03
N VAL A 11 10.42 -6.10 -0.76
CA VAL A 11 10.85 -5.75 0.60
C VAL A 11 10.71 -4.24 0.78
N ASP A 12 9.85 -3.82 1.70
CA ASP A 12 9.61 -2.42 2.00
C ASP A 12 10.03 -2.08 3.45
N PHE A 13 11.04 -1.23 3.56
CA PHE A 13 11.62 -0.83 4.84
C PHE A 13 10.80 0.31 5.47
N LYS A 14 10.27 0.05 6.68
CA LYS A 14 9.52 1.02 7.47
C LYS A 14 10.32 1.52 8.66
N THR A 15 10.37 2.85 8.83
CA THR A 15 11.00 3.52 9.99
C THR A 15 9.98 3.95 11.06
N GLY A 16 8.68 3.79 10.78
CA GLY A 16 7.59 4.14 11.68
C GLY A 16 7.60 3.31 12.98
N ARG A 17 7.06 3.90 14.05
CA ARG A 17 6.95 3.22 15.36
C ARG A 17 5.87 2.13 15.39
N ASN A 18 4.80 2.34 14.62
CA ASN A 18 3.63 1.48 14.59
C ASN A 18 3.86 0.34 13.60
N VAL A 19 3.60 -0.88 14.07
CA VAL A 19 3.68 -2.11 13.27
C VAL A 19 2.28 -2.43 12.80
N VAL A 20 2.12 -2.70 11.51
CA VAL A 20 0.85 -3.11 10.92
C VAL A 20 0.40 -4.43 11.57
N ALA A 21 -0.89 -4.52 11.90
CA ALA A 21 -1.43 -5.73 12.51
C ALA A 21 -1.41 -6.89 11.49
N GLY A 22 -1.16 -8.12 11.94
CA GLY A 22 -1.06 -9.27 11.03
C GLY A 22 -2.31 -9.45 10.15
N LYS A 23 -3.50 -9.26 10.73
CA LYS A 23 -4.79 -9.33 10.02
C LYS A 23 -5.00 -8.27 8.92
N GLU A 24 -4.16 -7.24 8.88
CA GLU A 24 -4.22 -6.19 7.85
C GLU A 24 -3.26 -6.47 6.70
N MET A 25 -2.52 -7.59 6.76
CA MET A 25 -1.49 -7.91 5.78
C MET A 25 -2.02 -8.65 4.55
N ASP A 26 -3.12 -9.39 4.65
CA ASP A 26 -3.64 -10.22 3.55
C ASP A 26 -3.83 -9.40 2.26
N ARG A 27 -4.41 -8.21 2.39
CA ARG A 27 -4.57 -7.24 1.29
C ARG A 27 -4.00 -5.86 1.65
N HIS A 28 -2.73 -5.81 2.07
CA HIS A 28 -2.07 -4.54 2.34
C HIS A 28 -1.80 -3.77 1.02
N ALA A 29 -2.60 -2.73 0.78
CA ALA A 29 -2.66 -1.98 -0.48
C ALA A 29 -1.29 -1.63 -1.09
N GLN A 30 -0.36 -1.09 -0.29
CA GLN A 30 0.95 -0.69 -0.79
C GLN A 30 1.75 -1.88 -1.35
N LEU A 31 1.69 -3.04 -0.67
CA LEU A 31 2.43 -4.21 -1.08
C LEU A 31 1.77 -4.86 -2.30
N GLY A 32 0.43 -4.94 -2.34
CA GLY A 32 -0.28 -5.44 -3.50
C GLY A 32 0.02 -4.65 -4.77
N VAL A 33 0.05 -3.31 -4.69
CA VAL A 33 0.42 -2.46 -5.84
C VAL A 33 1.83 -2.75 -6.32
N TYR A 34 2.79 -3.00 -5.42
CA TYR A 34 4.15 -3.37 -5.83
C TYR A 34 4.20 -4.74 -6.49
N GLN A 35 3.45 -5.71 -5.97
CA GLN A 35 3.36 -7.03 -6.59
C GLN A 35 2.75 -6.96 -7.99
N GLU A 36 1.67 -6.20 -8.15
CA GLU A 36 1.01 -5.97 -9.42
C GLU A 36 1.93 -5.27 -10.43
N ALA A 37 2.75 -4.31 -9.97
CA ALA A 37 3.76 -3.66 -10.82
C ALA A 37 4.84 -4.62 -11.34
N ILE A 38 5.20 -5.64 -10.56
CA ILE A 38 6.12 -6.70 -11.00
C ILE A 38 5.41 -7.63 -11.99
N ASN A 39 4.20 -8.06 -11.69
CA ASN A 39 3.47 -9.05 -12.49
C ASN A 39 2.97 -8.50 -13.84
N SER A 40 2.75 -7.19 -13.96
CA SER A 40 2.20 -6.56 -15.17
C SER A 40 3.23 -6.07 -16.18
N GLY A 41 4.53 -6.21 -15.89
CA GLY A 41 5.56 -5.66 -16.77
C GLY A 41 6.91 -6.34 -16.66
N THR A 42 7.77 -6.00 -17.62
CA THR A 42 9.18 -6.40 -17.61
C THR A 42 9.98 -5.41 -16.79
N ILE A 43 10.74 -5.89 -15.81
CA ILE A 43 11.60 -5.02 -15.01
C ILE A 43 12.84 -4.71 -15.84
N ARG A 44 13.07 -3.42 -16.11
CA ARG A 44 14.30 -2.97 -16.77
C ARG A 44 15.33 -2.53 -15.72
N ILE A 45 16.51 -3.13 -15.73
CA ILE A 45 17.66 -2.71 -14.91
C ILE A 45 18.74 -2.14 -15.83
N GLY A 46 18.91 -0.82 -15.80
CA GLY A 46 19.78 -0.13 -16.76
C GLY A 46 19.23 -0.16 -18.18
N GLU A 47 20.10 -0.02 -19.18
CA GLU A 47 19.70 0.09 -20.59
C GLU A 47 19.45 -1.27 -21.26
N ASP A 48 20.16 -2.32 -20.81
CA ASP A 48 20.24 -3.59 -21.56
C ASP A 48 19.66 -4.81 -20.83
N GLN A 49 19.25 -4.69 -19.57
CA GLN A 49 18.75 -5.84 -18.81
C GLN A 49 17.24 -5.76 -18.64
N GLU A 50 16.56 -6.75 -19.21
CA GLU A 50 15.16 -7.05 -18.96
C GLU A 50 15.06 -8.31 -18.10
N LEU A 51 14.33 -8.19 -17.00
CA LEU A 51 14.01 -9.27 -16.09
C LEU A 51 12.55 -9.65 -16.30
N ASP A 52 12.36 -10.86 -16.82
CA ASP A 52 11.10 -11.58 -16.73
C ASP A 52 10.97 -12.12 -15.30
N ALA A 53 10.12 -11.48 -14.51
CA ALA A 53 10.00 -11.73 -13.09
C ALA A 53 8.54 -11.72 -12.66
N HIS A 54 8.21 -12.59 -11.72
CA HIS A 54 6.91 -12.60 -11.05
C HIS A 54 7.12 -12.34 -9.56
N ALA A 55 6.13 -11.72 -8.94
CA ALA A 55 6.12 -11.48 -7.52
C ALA A 55 5.88 -12.80 -6.77
N PHE A 56 6.78 -13.13 -5.84
CA PHE A 56 6.66 -14.27 -4.92
C PHE A 56 5.96 -13.88 -3.60
N GLY A 57 5.42 -12.67 -3.52
CA GLY A 57 4.93 -12.07 -2.27
C GLY A 57 5.76 -10.89 -1.83
N ALA A 58 5.45 -10.37 -0.65
CA ALA A 58 5.99 -9.11 -0.18
C ALA A 58 6.14 -9.08 1.35
N GLU A 59 7.02 -8.21 1.85
CA GLU A 59 7.18 -7.99 3.27
C GLU A 59 7.41 -6.52 3.65
N LEU A 60 6.92 -6.16 4.84
CA LEU A 60 7.30 -4.96 5.57
C LEU A 60 8.35 -5.29 6.61
N VAL A 61 9.47 -4.57 6.60
CA VAL A 61 10.55 -4.72 7.59
C VAL A 61 10.66 -3.44 8.42
N PHE A 62 10.40 -3.55 9.72
CA PHE A 62 10.34 -2.39 10.63
C PHE A 62 11.68 -2.15 11.32
N LEU A 63 12.43 -1.15 10.84
CA LEU A 63 13.81 -0.86 11.25
C LEU A 63 13.94 -0.26 12.65
N ARG A 64 12.88 0.36 13.19
CA ARG A 64 12.92 1.03 14.51
C ARG A 64 12.68 0.08 15.69
N LYS A 65 12.51 -1.22 15.44
CA LYS A 65 12.36 -2.24 16.48
C LYS A 65 13.72 -2.88 16.75
N SER A 66 14.03 -3.11 18.02
CA SER A 66 15.29 -3.71 18.46
C SER A 66 15.47 -5.15 17.96
N ALA A 67 14.37 -5.88 17.77
CA ALA A 67 14.33 -7.16 17.08
C ALA A 67 13.79 -6.97 15.66
N ARG A 68 14.34 -7.71 14.69
CA ARG A 68 13.88 -7.73 13.30
C ARG A 68 12.39 -8.07 13.28
N THR A 69 11.55 -7.06 13.03
CA THR A 69 10.10 -7.22 13.00
C THR A 69 9.66 -7.19 11.54
N VAL A 70 9.11 -8.32 11.08
CA VAL A 70 8.69 -8.53 9.69
C VAL A 70 7.19 -8.82 9.65
N ARG A 71 6.51 -8.36 8.59
CA ARG A 71 5.14 -8.72 8.25
C ARG A 71 5.11 -9.13 6.79
N GLU A 72 4.65 -10.34 6.53
CA GLU A 72 4.58 -10.90 5.18
C GLU A 72 3.17 -10.75 4.63
N GLN A 73 3.08 -10.56 3.32
CA GLN A 73 1.89 -10.68 2.51
C GLN A 73 2.19 -11.71 1.42
N SER A 74 1.30 -12.67 1.25
CA SER A 74 1.43 -13.70 0.23
C SER A 74 1.47 -13.10 -1.19
N ALA A 75 1.92 -13.92 -2.14
CA ALA A 75 1.78 -13.64 -3.56
C ALA A 75 0.31 -13.36 -3.93
N LEU A 76 0.06 -12.51 -4.93
CA LEU A 76 -1.31 -12.19 -5.35
C LEU A 76 -2.06 -13.41 -5.89
N ASP A 77 -1.36 -14.31 -6.58
CA ASP A 77 -1.91 -15.52 -7.21
C ASP A 77 -2.51 -16.54 -6.25
N VAL A 78 -2.14 -16.48 -4.96
CA VAL A 78 -2.72 -17.35 -3.92
C VAL A 78 -3.94 -16.74 -3.21
N ASP A 79 -4.27 -15.47 -3.46
CA ASP A 79 -5.48 -14.84 -2.93
C ASP A 79 -6.72 -15.39 -3.65
N GLU A 80 -7.87 -15.38 -2.98
CA GLU A 80 -9.16 -15.75 -3.60
C GLU A 80 -9.53 -14.85 -4.80
N ASN A 81 -9.03 -13.62 -4.82
CA ASN A 81 -9.14 -12.67 -5.92
C ASN A 81 -7.74 -12.17 -6.33
N PRO A 82 -7.02 -12.87 -7.21
CA PRO A 82 -5.67 -12.46 -7.62
C PRO A 82 -5.58 -11.06 -8.24
N ASP A 83 -6.67 -10.54 -8.79
CA ASP A 83 -6.74 -9.23 -9.44
C ASP A 83 -7.04 -8.07 -8.49
N TRP A 84 -7.24 -8.31 -7.19
CA TRP A 84 -7.68 -7.27 -6.23
C TRP A 84 -6.78 -6.03 -6.23
N ALA A 85 -5.47 -6.21 -6.46
CA ALA A 85 -4.51 -5.11 -6.48
C ALA A 85 -4.67 -4.26 -7.76
N ARG A 86 -4.92 -4.90 -8.90
CA ARG A 86 -5.25 -4.22 -10.17
C ARG A 86 -6.58 -3.49 -10.06
N GLU A 87 -7.61 -4.14 -9.52
CA GLU A 87 -8.92 -3.53 -9.27
C GLU A 87 -8.82 -2.30 -8.35
N LEU A 88 -7.98 -2.37 -7.32
CA LEU A 88 -7.69 -1.24 -6.44
C LEU A 88 -7.02 -0.08 -7.20
N ILE A 89 -6.03 -0.37 -8.05
CA ILE A 89 -5.35 0.64 -8.88
C ILE A 89 -6.36 1.32 -9.81
N ASP A 90 -7.23 0.54 -10.46
CA ASP A 90 -8.23 1.05 -11.39
C ASP A 90 -9.29 1.90 -10.67
N ASP A 91 -9.79 1.47 -9.51
CA ASP A 91 -10.71 2.26 -8.67
C ASP A 91 -10.08 3.59 -8.24
N VAL A 92 -8.82 3.56 -7.76
CA VAL A 92 -8.11 4.78 -7.36
C VAL A 92 -7.88 5.69 -8.56
N SER A 93 -7.45 5.16 -9.71
CA SER A 93 -7.25 5.92 -10.96
C SER A 93 -8.55 6.60 -11.41
N GLY A 94 -9.67 5.87 -11.38
CA GLY A 94 -11.00 6.42 -11.70
C GLY A 94 -11.38 7.57 -10.77
N ARG A 95 -11.20 7.40 -9.46
CA ARG A 95 -11.48 8.45 -8.47
C ARG A 95 -10.57 9.66 -8.63
N MET A 96 -9.30 9.47 -8.95
CA MET A 96 -8.35 10.56 -9.18
C MET A 96 -8.67 11.40 -10.43
N ARG A 97 -9.44 10.85 -11.38
CA ARG A 97 -9.91 11.55 -12.58
C ARG A 97 -11.29 12.19 -12.41
N ALA A 98 -11.94 12.00 -11.26
CA ALA A 98 -13.29 12.49 -11.02
C ALA A 98 -13.32 14.02 -10.85
N ALA A 99 -14.46 14.63 -11.18
CA ALA A 99 -14.70 16.06 -10.97
C ALA A 99 -14.88 16.44 -9.49
N SER A 100 -15.17 15.46 -8.63
CA SER A 100 -15.41 15.65 -7.20
C SER A 100 -14.78 14.53 -6.38
N PHE A 101 -14.32 14.89 -5.17
CA PHE A 101 -13.65 13.98 -4.24
C PHE A 101 -14.46 13.90 -2.95
N PRO A 102 -15.05 12.74 -2.60
CA PRO A 102 -15.77 12.61 -1.35
C PRO A 102 -14.80 12.67 -0.17
N ALA A 103 -14.94 13.67 0.69
CA ALA A 103 -14.25 13.71 1.96
C ALA A 103 -14.89 12.68 2.91
N ARG A 104 -14.14 11.62 3.25
CA ARG A 104 -14.59 10.57 4.18
C ARG A 104 -13.97 10.76 5.55
N VAL A 105 -14.75 10.53 6.60
CA VAL A 105 -14.26 10.63 7.98
C VAL A 105 -13.61 9.31 8.39
N ASP A 106 -12.33 9.37 8.75
CA ASP A 106 -11.61 8.33 9.49
C ASP A 106 -11.12 8.96 10.80
N PRO A 107 -11.66 8.57 11.97
CA PRO A 107 -11.34 9.21 13.24
C PRO A 107 -9.85 9.26 13.59
N GLN A 108 -9.05 8.31 13.15
CA GLN A 108 -7.61 8.31 13.42
C GLN A 108 -6.86 9.19 12.42
N LYS A 109 -7.18 9.10 11.12
CA LYS A 109 -6.53 9.93 10.10
C LYS A 109 -6.93 11.41 10.21
N CYS A 110 -8.16 11.71 10.61
CA CYS A 110 -8.64 13.07 10.79
C CYS A 110 -7.90 13.82 11.91
N LYS A 111 -7.31 13.14 12.91
CA LYS A 111 -6.55 13.78 14.01
C LYS A 111 -5.23 14.39 13.56
N SER A 112 -4.62 13.88 12.50
CA SER A 112 -3.31 14.32 11.99
C SER A 112 -3.35 14.79 10.53
N CYS A 113 -4.54 14.94 9.95
CA CYS A 113 -4.70 15.35 8.56
C CYS A 113 -4.22 16.81 8.35
N PRO A 114 -3.22 17.07 7.48
CA PRO A 114 -2.66 18.40 7.29
C PRO A 114 -3.63 19.39 6.65
N VAL A 115 -4.68 18.90 5.98
CA VAL A 115 -5.71 19.70 5.30
C VAL A 115 -7.04 19.72 6.07
N ARG A 116 -7.02 19.38 7.37
CA ARG A 116 -8.24 19.31 8.21
C ARG A 116 -9.03 20.62 8.21
N SER A 117 -8.35 21.77 8.22
CA SER A 117 -9.00 23.10 8.28
C SER A 117 -9.86 23.44 7.06
N SER A 118 -9.62 22.80 5.91
CA SER A 118 -10.42 22.96 4.69
C SER A 118 -11.30 21.75 4.39
N CYS A 119 -11.32 20.74 5.26
CA CYS A 119 -12.06 19.51 5.02
C CYS A 119 -13.59 19.74 5.11
N PRO A 120 -14.36 19.50 4.03
CA PRO A 120 -15.80 19.72 4.05
C PRO A 120 -16.56 18.72 4.95
N ALA A 121 -15.95 17.59 5.32
CA ALA A 121 -16.53 16.60 6.22
C ALA A 121 -16.31 16.90 7.72
N ILE A 122 -15.44 17.87 8.05
CA ILE A 122 -15.19 18.32 9.43
C ILE A 122 -15.71 19.75 9.63
N GLY A 123 -15.67 20.58 8.58
CA GLY A 123 -16.22 21.93 8.52
C GLY A 123 -15.48 22.96 9.40
N PRO A 124 -15.61 24.28 9.12
CA PRO A 124 -15.15 25.33 10.04
C PRO A 124 -16.06 25.58 11.25
N LYS A 125 -17.12 24.78 11.50
CA LYS A 125 -18.10 25.00 12.58
C LYS A 125 -18.44 23.73 13.37
N MET A 126 -17.43 23.22 14.07
CA MET A 126 -17.58 22.29 15.21
C MET A 126 -16.78 22.81 16.43
N LEU A 127 -16.34 24.09 16.39
CA LEU A 127 -15.53 24.76 17.41
C LEU A 127 -16.27 25.93 18.10
N GLU A 128 -17.55 26.12 17.79
CA GLU A 128 -18.44 27.05 18.50
C GLU A 128 -19.64 26.23 19.01
N GLU A 129 -19.47 25.58 20.17
CA GLU A 129 -20.50 25.20 21.16
C GLU A 129 -19.89 24.18 22.14
N ASN A 130 -19.19 24.73 23.14
CA ASN A 130 -19.18 24.37 24.57
C ASN A 130 -18.05 25.12 25.27
#